data_AF-A0A7X9BVZ7-F1
#
_entry.id   AF-A0A7X9BVZ7-F1
#
_cell.length_a   1.000
_cell.length_b   1.000
_cell.length_c   1.000
_cell.angle_alpha   90.00
_cell.angle_beta   90.00
_cell.angle_gamma   90.00
#
_symmetry.space_group_name_H-M   'P 1'
#
loop_
_entity.id
_entity.type
_entity.pdbx_description
1 polymer ?
#
loop_
_entity_poly.entity_id
_entity_poly.type
_entity_poly.pdbx_seq_one_letter_code
_entity_poly.pdbx_strand_id
1 'polypeptide(L)' 'MKEVNVFAVMGLTEKDNNVIMSHNDHNIGMTIDEFGRVYNEGGQYIADAKEVEPGHGIGCW' A
#
# COMPACT_ATOMS: atom_id res chain seq x y z
N MET A 1 -9.77 8.65 -2.78
CA MET A 1 -8.41 8.08 -2.70
C MET A 1 -7.68 8.77 -1.56
N LYS A 2 -6.90 8.02 -0.77
CA LYS A 2 -6.07 8.53 0.33
C LYS A 2 -4.62 8.14 0.08
N GLU A 3 -3.65 8.87 0.62
CA GLU A 3 -2.25 8.45 0.58
C GLU A 3 -2.05 7.15 1.36
N VAL A 4 -1.22 6.25 0.83
CA VAL A 4 -0.88 5.00 1.51
C VAL A 4 0.09 5.28 2.65
N ASN A 5 -0.30 4.86 3.85
CA ASN A 5 0.60 4.75 4.99
C ASN A 5 0.97 3.28 5.18
N VAL A 6 2.21 2.90 4.86
CA VAL A 6 2.70 1.51 4.97
C VAL A 6 2.67 0.96 6.40
N PHE A 7 2.59 1.82 7.42
CA PHE A 7 2.45 1.41 8.83
C PHE A 7 0.99 1.12 9.24
N ALA A 8 0.03 1.41 8.38
CA ALA A 8 -1.41 1.23 8.59
C ALA A 8 -2.12 0.56 7.39
N VAL A 9 -1.36 -0.08 6.50
CA VAL A 9 -1.88 -0.80 5.32
C VAL A 9 -1.22 -2.17 5.22
N MET A 10 -2.00 -3.16 4.79
CA MET A 10 -1.51 -4.50 4.47
C MET A 10 -2.06 -4.98 3.14
N GLY A 11 -1.19 -5.44 2.25
CA GLY A 11 -1.58 -6.10 1.01
C GLY A 11 -2.39 -7.37 1.29
N LEU A 12 -3.30 -7.72 0.38
CA LEU A 12 -4.14 -8.92 0.55
C LEU A 12 -3.34 -10.21 0.37
N THR A 13 -2.26 -10.15 -0.41
CA THR A 13 -1.31 -11.25 -0.60
C THR A 13 0.11 -10.79 -0.31
N GLU A 14 1.04 -11.75 -0.15
CA GLU A 14 2.47 -11.46 -0.02
C GLU A 14 3.01 -10.71 -1.25
N LYS A 15 2.49 -11.02 -2.44
CA LYS A 15 2.84 -10.30 -3.67
C LYS A 15 2.44 -8.83 -3.59
N ASP A 16 1.24 -8.54 -3.06
CA ASP A 16 0.77 -7.16 -2.87
C ASP A 16 1.66 -6.42 -1.87
N ASN A 17 2.01 -7.06 -0.74
CA ASN A 17 2.94 -6.50 0.24
C ASN A 17 4.28 -6.12 -0.41
N ASN A 18 4.84 -7.02 -1.20
CA ASN A 18 6.12 -6.81 -1.88
C ASN A 18 6.06 -5.67 -2.90
N VAL A 19 4.95 -5.55 -3.64
CA VAL A 19 4.78 -4.44 -4.61
C VAL A 19 4.67 -3.11 -3.89
N ILE A 20 3.85 -3.02 -2.83
CA ILE A 20 3.66 -1.78 -2.07
C ILE A 20 4.97 -1.36 -1.37
N MET A 21 5.66 -2.30 -0.71
CA MET A 21 6.96 -2.01 -0.08
C MET A 21 8.01 -1.60 -1.10
N SER A 22 8.08 -2.26 -2.27
CA SER A 22 9.01 -1.87 -3.33
C SER A 22 8.77 -0.42 -3.79
N HIS A 23 7.51 0.01 -3.95
CA HIS A 23 7.22 1.40 -4.32
C HIS A 23 7.58 2.38 -3.19
N ASN A 24 7.29 2.01 -1.94
CA ASN A 24 7.68 2.80 -0.77
C ASN A 24 9.21 2.96 -0.67
N ASP A 25 9.98 1.89 -0.87
CA ASP A 25 11.44 1.91 -0.81
C ASP A 25 12.07 2.78 -1.92
N HIS A 26 11.41 2.87 -3.07
CA HIS A 26 11.79 3.77 -4.15
C HIS A 26 11.24 5.20 -3.98
N ASN A 27 10.59 5.51 -2.86
CA ASN A 27 9.92 6.79 -2.57
C ASN A 27 8.89 7.19 -3.64
N ILE A 28 8.21 6.20 -4.25
CA ILE A 28 7.14 6.43 -5.22
C ILE A 28 5.84 6.68 -4.45
N GLY A 29 5.17 7.79 -4.75
CA GLY A 29 3.89 8.11 -4.14
C GLY A 29 2.83 7.05 -4.45
N MET A 30 2.00 6.71 -3.46
CA MET A 30 0.93 5.74 -3.61
C MET A 30 -0.37 6.24 -2.98
N THR A 31 -1.49 5.89 -3.60
CA THR A 31 -2.82 6.15 -3.08
C THR A 31 -3.67 4.89 -3.04
N ILE A 32 -4.59 4.80 -2.08
CA ILE A 32 -5.55 3.71 -1.94
C ILE A 32 -6.98 4.24 -2.08
N ASP A 33 -7.83 3.50 -2.79
CA ASP A 33 -9.26 3.80 -2.90
C ASP A 33 -10.09 3.13 -1.79
N GLU A 34 -11.40 3.39 -1.79
CA GLU A 34 -12.34 2.83 -0.78
C GLU A 34 -12.56 1.32 -0.93
N PHE A 35 -12.15 0.73 -2.06
CA PHE A 35 -12.21 -0.72 -2.32
C PHE A 35 -10.90 -1.42 -1.98
N GLY A 36 -9.90 -0.69 -1.48
CA GLY A 36 -8.60 -1.25 -1.12
C GLY A 36 -7.62 -1.33 -2.29
N ARG A 37 -7.90 -0.71 -3.44
CA ARG A 37 -7.00 -0.76 -4.60
C ARG A 37 -5.92 0.30 -4.47
N VAL A 38 -4.68 -0.12 -4.60
CA VAL A 38 -3.51 0.75 -4.51
C VAL A 38 -3.05 1.16 -5.90
N TYR A 39 -2.79 2.45 -6.07
CA TYR A 39 -2.30 3.09 -7.28
C TYR A 39 -0.98 3.80 -7.01
N ASN A 40 -0.06 3.78 -7.97
CA ASN A 40 1.15 4.62 -7.91
C ASN A 40 0.86 6.09 -8.29
N GLU A 41 1.86 6.96 -8.19
CA GLU A 41 1.75 8.39 -8.54
C GLU A 41 1.36 8.66 -10.00
N GLY A 42 1.61 7.70 -10.89
CA GLY A 42 1.17 7.73 -12.29
C GLY A 42 -0.29 7.30 -12.49
N GLY A 43 -1.02 6.97 -11.42
CA GLY A 43 -2.41 6.51 -11.47
C GLY A 43 -2.56 5.07 -11.95
N GLN A 44 -1.48 4.28 -11.98
CA GLN A 44 -1.53 2.87 -12.37
C GLN A 44 -1.87 1.99 -11.18
N TYR A 45 -2.80 1.06 -11.35
CA TYR A 45 -3.10 0.03 -10.37
C TYR A 45 -1.88 -0.90 -10.17
N ILE A 46 -1.50 -1.14 -8.92
CA ILE A 46 -0.31 -1.95 -8.58
C ILE A 46 -0.59 -3.11 -7.62
N ALA A 47 -1.57 -3.00 -6.72
CA ALA A 47 -1.84 -4.00 -5.69
C ALA A 47 -3.22 -3.84 -5.05
N ASP A 48 -3.73 -4.89 -4.43
CA ASP A 48 -4.88 -4.83 -3.51
C ASP A 48 -4.39 -4.83 -2.05
N ALA A 49 -4.99 -4.00 -1.21
CA ALA A 49 -4.65 -3.86 0.19
C ALA A 49 -5.87 -3.55 1.07
N LYS A 50 -5.69 -3.66 2.38
CA LYS A 50 -6.66 -3.27 3.39
C LYS A 50 -6.00 -2.31 4.39
N GLU A 51 -6.77 -1.35 4.88
CA GLU A 51 -6.38 -0.55 6.03
C GLU A 51 -6.37 -1.44 7.28
N VAL A 52 -5.34 -1.29 8.11
CA VAL A 52 -5.18 -1.99 9.39
C VAL A 52 -4.83 -0.97 10.48
N GLU A 53 -4.91 -1.39 11.74
CA GLU A 53 -4.50 -0.50 12.84
C GLU A 53 -3.02 -0.09 12.69
N PRO A 54 -2.66 1.17 12.96
CA PRO A 54 -1.27 1.59 12.99
C PRO A 54 -0.43 0.68 13.89
N GLY A 55 0.69 0.18 13.39
CA GLY A 55 1.50 -0.84 14.09
C GLY A 55 1.32 -2.27 13.56
N HIS A 56 0.27 -2.51 12.76
CA HIS A 56 0.04 -3.78 12.08
C HIS A 56 0.22 -3.71 10.56
N GLY A 57 0.65 -2.56 10.03
CA GLY A 57 0.93 -2.41 8.61
C GLY A 57 2.16 -3.18 8.15
N ILE A 58 2.32 -3.32 6.84
CA ILE A 58 3.44 -4.04 6.21
C ILE A 58 4.81 -3.42 6.48
N GLY A 59 4.85 -2.13 6.80
CA GLY A 59 6.05 -1.42 7.22
C GLY A 59 6.41 -1.63 8.69
N CYS A 60 5.55 -2.27 9.48
CA CYS A 60 5.83 -2.62 10.87
C CYS A 60 6.45 -4.02 10.92
N TRP A 61 7.77 -4.06 11.13
CA TRP A 61 8.56 -5.28 11.39
C TRP A 61 8.97 -5.31 12.86
#